data_AF-A0A183G3M0-F1
#
_entry.id   AF-A0A183G3M0-F1
#
_cell.length_a   1.000
_cell.length_b   1.000
_cell.length_c   1.000
_cell.angle_alpha   90.00
_cell.angle_beta   90.00
_cell.angle_gamma   90.00
#
_symmetry.space_group_name_H-M   'P 1'
#
loop_
_entity.id
_entity.type
_entity.pdbx_description
1 polymer ?
#
loop_
_entity_poly.entity_id
_entity_poly.type
_entity_poly.pdbx_seq_one_letter_code
_entity_poly.pdbx_strand_id
1 'polypeptide(L)'
;MDLSHLPEAVLVNMLRQASPTTVITAKRLNKKMHRIVERNHLAKPRVDEFNVEVRTFFSRTRPIGKLQLKNGGAVQRRLVVTMKRRNKSRQVVEEGVEGPSSLSGTHVIGEEMKKVKGLSFDGITADTAFFSMLTAKWNDLRSLTLDFCHFEQDIITDKVIASMPQLRTLRVQPRSSVFHRHLTDTSVRNWGSSPPHTIALYNCSTSITLQGIFDMIKAVDVDTAVDWDFGRVLPSEGADGQLFSMLSIPGLTILVSDDFRSRRVQMTRGTSRIAFNLTKEEAYTS
;
A
#
# COMPACT_ATOMS: atom_id res chain seq x y z
N MET A 1 -4.14 45.30 3.90
CA MET A 1 -5.31 44.63 4.50
C MET A 1 -4.84 43.85 5.71
N ASP A 2 -5.42 44.11 6.88
CA ASP A 2 -5.08 43.37 8.08
C ASP A 2 -5.85 42.04 8.12
N LEU A 3 -5.13 40.93 8.00
CA LEU A 3 -5.68 39.57 8.04
C LEU A 3 -6.18 39.18 9.45
N SER A 4 -5.86 39.97 10.47
CA SER A 4 -6.20 39.70 11.87
C SER A 4 -7.71 39.71 12.15
N HIS A 5 -8.48 40.48 11.37
CA HIS A 5 -9.93 40.66 11.55
C HIS A 5 -10.80 39.65 10.79
N LEU A 6 -10.22 38.82 9.92
CA LEU A 6 -10.99 37.83 9.17
C LEU A 6 -11.44 36.66 10.07
N PRO A 7 -12.64 36.10 9.82
CA PRO A 7 -13.09 34.87 10.46
C PRO A 7 -12.14 33.70 10.19
N GLU A 8 -11.97 32.80 11.17
CA GLU A 8 -11.04 31.66 11.07
C GLU A 8 -11.34 30.77 9.85
N ALA A 9 -12.62 30.50 9.55
CA ALA A 9 -13.02 29.70 8.40
C ALA A 9 -12.54 30.29 7.05
N VAL A 10 -12.57 31.63 6.92
CA VAL A 10 -12.09 32.33 5.73
C VAL A 10 -10.57 32.25 5.63
N LEU A 11 -9.87 32.44 6.74
CA LEU A 11 -8.40 32.31 6.81
C LEU A 11 -7.94 30.89 6.47
N VAL A 12 -8.63 29.86 6.97
CA VAL A 12 -8.33 28.45 6.65
C VAL A 12 -8.51 28.17 5.17
N ASN A 13 -9.61 28.62 4.56
CA ASN A 13 -9.86 28.40 3.13
C ASN A 13 -8.85 29.15 2.25
N MET A 14 -8.51 30.39 2.61
CA MET A 14 -7.47 31.16 1.92
C MET A 14 -6.10 30.48 2.02
N LEU A 15 -5.68 30.08 3.21
CA LEU A 15 -4.41 29.40 3.44
C LEU A 15 -4.34 27.99 2.83
N ARG A 16 -5.48 27.29 2.68
CA ARG A 16 -5.55 26.01 1.94
C ARG A 16 -5.25 26.16 0.45
N GLN A 17 -5.59 27.30 -0.13
CA GLN A 17 -5.33 27.61 -1.54
C GLN A 17 -3.97 28.29 -1.75
N ALA A 18 -3.36 28.81 -0.68
CA ALA A 18 -2.07 29.48 -0.73
C ALA A 18 -0.91 28.50 -0.93
N SER A 19 0.20 29.01 -1.49
CA SER A 19 1.41 28.21 -1.67
C SER A 19 2.06 27.84 -0.31
N PRO A 20 2.81 26.72 -0.21
CA PRO A 20 3.42 26.30 1.05
C PRO A 20 4.35 27.36 1.67
N THR A 21 5.07 28.10 0.83
CA THR A 21 5.92 29.22 1.28
C THR A 21 5.07 30.33 1.89
N THR A 22 3.95 30.70 1.26
CA THR A 22 2.99 31.67 1.79
C THR A 22 2.43 31.22 3.14
N VAL A 23 2.09 29.94 3.30
CA VAL A 23 1.56 29.42 4.57
C VAL A 23 2.61 29.42 5.68
N ILE A 24 3.87 29.10 5.36
CA ILE A 24 4.99 29.18 6.31
C ILE A 24 5.25 30.64 6.71
N THR A 25 5.20 31.57 5.76
CA THR A 25 5.31 33.01 6.07
C THR A 25 4.15 33.46 6.95
N ALA A 26 2.92 33.06 6.62
CA ALA A 26 1.73 33.38 7.40
C ALA A 26 1.80 32.83 8.83
N LYS A 27 2.31 31.61 9.01
CA LYS A 27 2.57 30.99 10.33
C LYS A 27 3.49 31.86 11.21
N ARG A 28 4.40 32.62 10.61
CA ARG A 28 5.36 33.49 11.31
C ARG A 28 4.81 34.91 11.57
N LEU A 29 3.67 35.29 11.00
CA LEU A 29 3.14 36.65 11.13
C LEU A 29 2.58 36.95 12.52
N ASN A 30 1.78 36.05 13.10
CA ASN A 30 1.23 36.24 14.44
C ASN A 30 0.77 34.92 15.10
N LYS A 31 0.53 34.97 16.43
CA LYS A 31 0.10 33.81 17.23
C LYS A 31 -1.23 33.21 16.75
N LYS A 32 -2.16 34.02 16.21
CA LYS A 32 -3.45 33.56 15.67
C LYS A 32 -3.22 32.69 14.43
N MET A 33 -2.45 33.16 13.46
CA MET A 33 -2.09 32.43 12.25
C MET A 33 -1.25 31.19 12.57
N HIS A 34 -0.34 31.27 13.55
CA HIS A 34 0.38 30.09 14.04
C HIS A 34 -0.60 29.01 14.54
N ARG A 35 -1.55 29.36 15.42
CA ARG A 35 -2.56 28.41 15.93
C ARG A 35 -3.44 27.87 14.80
N ILE A 36 -3.89 28.71 13.87
CA ILE A 36 -4.73 28.30 12.74
C ILE A 36 -3.97 27.32 11.84
N VAL A 37 -2.72 27.63 11.51
CA VAL A 37 -1.87 26.81 10.64
C VAL A 37 -1.52 25.47 11.30
N GLU A 38 -1.22 25.46 12.60
CA GLU A 38 -0.94 24.22 13.35
C GLU A 38 -2.19 23.36 13.54
N ARG A 39 -3.28 23.96 14.06
CA ARG A 39 -4.54 23.26 14.34
C ARG A 39 -5.18 22.67 13.08
N ASN A 40 -5.02 23.33 11.94
CA ASN A 40 -5.55 22.86 10.65
C ASN A 40 -4.49 22.17 9.78
N HIS A 41 -3.25 22.03 10.28
CA HIS A 41 -2.11 21.42 9.59
C HIS A 41 -1.91 21.96 8.16
N LEU A 42 -1.92 23.29 8.02
CA LEU A 42 -1.88 23.99 6.72
C LEU A 42 -0.46 24.17 6.18
N ALA A 43 0.54 24.22 7.07
CA ALA A 43 1.96 24.36 6.69
C ALA A 43 2.61 23.03 6.29
N LYS A 44 1.94 21.90 6.57
CA LYS A 44 2.47 20.57 6.32
C LYS A 44 2.22 20.22 4.85
N PRO A 45 3.26 20.09 4.01
CA PRO A 45 3.08 19.82 2.60
C PRO A 45 2.43 18.44 2.43
N ARG A 46 1.29 18.39 1.72
CA ARG A 46 0.66 17.13 1.34
C ARG A 46 1.66 16.30 0.53
N VAL A 47 2.00 15.14 1.08
CA VAL A 47 2.84 14.15 0.42
C VAL A 47 1.94 13.30 -0.47
N ASP A 48 2.19 13.31 -1.77
CA ASP A 48 1.41 12.48 -2.69
C ASP A 48 1.92 11.03 -2.67
N GLU A 49 3.24 10.84 -2.69
CA GLU A 49 3.88 9.51 -2.60
C GLU A 49 5.01 9.55 -1.58
N PHE A 50 5.10 8.51 -0.77
CA PHE A 50 6.22 8.24 0.12
C PHE A 50 6.73 6.82 -0.14
N ASN A 51 8.03 6.71 -0.42
CA ASN A 51 8.65 5.43 -0.77
C ASN A 51 9.86 5.18 0.12
N VAL A 52 9.97 3.96 0.62
CA VAL A 52 11.11 3.48 1.39
C VAL A 52 11.65 2.24 0.69
N GLU A 53 12.90 2.29 0.26
CA GLU A 53 13.52 1.24 -0.53
C GLU A 53 14.85 0.81 0.09
N VAL A 54 15.10 -0.50 0.16
CA VAL A 54 16.41 -1.06 0.52
C VAL A 54 17.16 -1.45 -0.74
N ARG A 55 18.25 -0.75 -1.03
CA ARG A 55 19.14 -1.03 -2.16
C ARG A 55 20.39 -1.75 -1.72
N THR A 56 20.85 -2.71 -2.51
CA THR A 56 22.21 -3.24 -2.36
C THR A 56 23.18 -2.38 -3.13
N PHE A 57 24.31 -2.06 -2.52
CA PHE A 57 25.42 -1.43 -3.22
C PHE A 57 26.74 -2.09 -2.83
N PHE A 58 27.64 -2.15 -3.80
CA PHE A 58 28.99 -2.63 -3.57
C PHE A 58 29.83 -1.48 -3.07
N SER A 59 30.35 -1.60 -1.85
CA SER A 59 31.32 -0.64 -1.34
C SER A 59 32.56 -0.69 -2.24
N ARG A 60 32.88 0.45 -2.87
CA ARG A 60 34.11 0.57 -3.66
C ARG A 60 35.25 0.89 -2.71
N THR A 61 36.30 0.08 -2.75
CA THR A 61 37.55 0.38 -2.03
C THR A 61 38.43 1.39 -2.77
N ARG A 62 38.06 1.81 -3.99
CA ARG A 62 38.82 2.76 -4.83
C ARG A 62 37.92 3.80 -5.52
N PRO A 63 38.42 5.01 -5.80
CA PRO A 63 37.68 6.07 -6.49
C PRO A 63 37.29 5.70 -7.92
N ILE A 64 36.26 6.38 -8.43
CA ILE A 64 35.70 6.22 -9.78
C ILE A 64 36.81 6.40 -10.84
N GLY A 65 36.92 5.48 -11.80
CA GLY A 65 37.85 5.58 -12.93
C GLY A 65 39.06 4.63 -12.91
N LYS A 66 39.21 3.76 -11.89
CA LYS A 66 40.26 2.73 -11.86
C LYS A 66 39.66 1.33 -11.99
N LEU A 67 40.20 0.53 -12.93
CA LEU A 67 39.85 -0.88 -13.12
C LEU A 67 40.13 -1.69 -11.85
N GLN A 68 39.13 -2.43 -11.37
CA GLN A 68 39.23 -3.28 -10.20
C GLN A 68 39.29 -4.74 -10.65
N LEU A 69 40.45 -5.37 -10.50
CA LEU A 69 40.58 -6.82 -10.65
C LEU A 69 40.10 -7.48 -9.34
N LYS A 70 38.92 -8.12 -9.39
CA LYS A 70 38.22 -8.85 -8.32
C LYS A 70 37.35 -8.00 -7.38
N ASN A 71 36.05 -8.30 -7.37
CA ASN A 71 35.03 -7.77 -6.46
C ASN A 71 35.24 -8.34 -5.04
N GLY A 72 36.13 -7.73 -4.26
CA GLY A 72 36.32 -8.03 -2.84
C GLY A 72 35.59 -7.07 -1.89
N GLY A 73 34.74 -6.17 -2.40
CA GLY A 73 34.01 -5.21 -1.58
C GLY A 73 32.86 -5.88 -0.82
N ALA A 74 32.70 -5.56 0.46
CA ALA A 74 31.54 -5.99 1.23
C ALA A 74 30.27 -5.43 0.57
N VAL A 75 29.28 -6.29 0.34
CA VAL A 75 27.92 -5.89 -0.07
C VAL A 75 27.30 -5.19 1.12
N GLN A 76 26.93 -3.93 0.94
CA GLN A 76 26.23 -3.14 1.95
C GLN A 76 24.80 -2.87 1.50
N ARG A 77 23.89 -2.75 2.47
CA ARG A 77 22.51 -2.34 2.24
C ARG A 77 22.40 -0.84 2.50
N ARG A 78 21.60 -0.15 1.69
CA ARG A 78 21.34 1.29 1.77
C ARG A 78 19.85 1.50 1.80
N LEU A 79 19.37 2.14 2.86
CA LEU A 79 17.99 2.60 2.95
C LEU A 79 17.88 3.95 2.25
N VAL A 80 16.94 4.07 1.33
CA VAL A 80 16.62 5.31 0.63
C VAL A 80 15.17 5.66 0.87
N VAL A 81 14.93 6.79 1.53
CA VAL A 81 13.59 7.32 1.73
C VAL A 81 13.36 8.46 0.76
N THR A 82 12.34 8.33 -0.07
CA THR A 82 11.96 9.34 -1.05
C THR A 82 10.53 9.82 -0.85
N MET A 83 10.32 11.09 -1.15
CA MET A 83 9.03 11.74 -1.02
C MET A 83 8.73 12.55 -2.27
N LYS A 84 7.49 12.44 -2.76
CA LYS A 84 6.99 13.26 -3.86
C LYS A 84 5.83 14.11 -3.35
N ARG A 85 5.89 15.40 -3.69
CA ARG A 85 4.85 16.38 -3.37
C ARG A 85 4.18 16.83 -4.67
N ARG A 86 2.96 17.35 -4.56
CA ARG A 86 2.19 17.83 -5.72
C ARG A 86 3.01 18.82 -6.56
N ASN A 87 3.09 18.55 -7.86
CA ASN A 87 3.81 19.35 -8.86
C ASN A 87 5.31 19.55 -8.54
N LYS A 88 5.94 18.64 -7.79
CA LYS A 88 7.38 18.65 -7.51
C LYS A 88 8.01 17.32 -7.91
N SER A 89 9.30 17.37 -8.23
CA SER A 89 10.10 16.17 -8.43
C SER A 89 10.22 15.36 -7.13
N ARG A 90 10.45 14.05 -7.26
CA ARG A 90 10.75 13.16 -6.15
C ARG A 90 12.07 13.60 -5.49
N GLN A 91 12.06 13.76 -4.17
CA GLN A 91 13.21 14.18 -3.39
C GLN A 91 13.65 13.06 -2.45
N VAL A 92 14.96 12.85 -2.31
CA VAL A 92 15.53 12.00 -1.26
C VAL A 92 15.46 12.78 0.04
N VAL A 93 14.77 12.23 1.03
CA VAL A 93 14.58 12.86 2.35
C VAL A 93 15.59 12.32 3.35
N GLU A 94 15.86 11.01 3.26
CA GLU A 94 16.80 10.33 4.13
C GLU A 94 17.52 9.24 3.36
N GLU A 95 18.78 9.07 3.74
CA GLU A 95 19.68 8.11 3.15
C GLU A 95 20.65 7.60 4.21
N GLY A 96 20.65 6.30 4.44
CA GLY A 96 21.48 5.65 5.46
C GLY A 96 22.08 4.35 4.96
N VAL A 97 23.31 4.04 5.40
CA VAL A 97 23.90 2.71 5.22
C VAL A 97 23.37 1.83 6.34
N GLU A 98 22.64 0.78 5.99
CA GLU A 98 22.03 -0.12 6.96
C GLU A 98 23.04 -1.21 7.33
N GLY A 99 23.40 -1.28 8.61
CA GLY A 99 24.09 -2.42 9.20
C GLY A 99 23.16 -3.64 9.33
N PRO A 100 23.68 -4.82 9.68
CA PRO A 100 22.92 -6.09 9.59
C PRO A 100 21.65 -6.22 10.44
N SER A 101 21.29 -5.26 11.32
CA SER A 101 20.33 -5.53 12.40
C SER A 101 19.44 -4.37 12.86
N SER A 102 19.29 -3.24 12.15
CA SER A 102 18.40 -2.17 12.66
C SER A 102 17.72 -1.33 11.58
N LEU A 103 16.45 -1.66 11.29
CA LEU A 103 15.54 -0.80 10.55
C LEU A 103 15.12 0.39 11.40
N SER A 104 15.70 1.56 11.14
CA SER A 104 15.24 2.86 11.67
C SER A 104 14.30 3.60 10.70
N GLY A 105 13.96 3.00 9.55
CA GLY A 105 13.19 3.67 8.49
C GLY A 105 11.74 4.02 8.85
N THR A 106 11.17 3.35 9.86
CA THR A 106 9.81 3.63 10.36
C THR A 106 9.75 4.84 11.30
N HIS A 107 10.87 5.24 11.92
CA HIS A 107 10.93 6.44 12.77
C HIS A 107 10.72 7.73 11.97
N VAL A 108 10.97 7.69 10.66
CA VAL A 108 10.75 8.81 9.72
C VAL A 108 9.26 9.01 9.44
N ILE A 109 8.43 7.99 9.69
CA ILE A 109 6.98 8.04 9.51
C ILE A 109 6.33 8.71 10.73
N GLY A 110 6.64 10.00 10.93
CA GLY A 110 6.04 10.83 11.97
C GLY A 110 4.61 11.29 11.63
N GLU A 111 4.03 12.12 12.50
CA GLU A 111 2.68 12.69 12.32
C GLU A 111 2.46 13.46 11.01
N GLU A 112 3.55 13.93 10.37
CA GLU A 112 3.56 14.58 9.06
C GLU A 112 2.98 13.68 7.94
N MET A 113 2.94 12.36 8.15
CA MET A 113 2.59 11.39 7.13
C MET A 113 1.10 11.00 7.13
N LYS A 114 0.30 11.41 8.12
CA LYS A 114 -1.15 11.08 8.21
C LYS A 114 -2.01 11.58 7.03
N LYS A 115 -1.42 12.34 6.09
CA LYS A 115 -2.04 12.86 4.86
C LYS A 115 -1.38 12.35 3.57
N VAL A 116 -0.62 11.26 3.65
CA VAL A 116 -0.01 10.60 2.49
C VAL A 116 -1.10 9.89 1.69
N LYS A 117 -1.08 10.03 0.35
CA LYS A 117 -1.99 9.31 -0.54
C LYS A 117 -1.46 7.97 -1.00
N GLY A 118 -0.14 7.80 -1.09
CA GLY A 118 0.50 6.57 -1.52
C GLY A 118 1.71 6.21 -0.66
N LEU A 119 1.71 5.00 -0.13
CA LEU A 119 2.84 4.39 0.57
C LEU A 119 3.38 3.25 -0.28
N SER A 120 4.70 3.25 -0.49
CA SER A 120 5.42 2.16 -1.17
C SER A 120 6.63 1.76 -0.34
N PHE A 121 6.75 0.46 -0.10
CA PHE A 121 7.86 -0.12 0.63
C PHE A 121 8.46 -1.24 -0.19
N ASP A 122 9.78 -1.22 -0.36
CA ASP A 122 10.51 -2.21 -1.15
C ASP A 122 11.70 -2.78 -0.35
N GLY A 123 11.70 -4.09 -0.16
CA GLY A 123 12.82 -4.81 0.45
C GLY A 123 13.02 -4.61 1.96
N ILE A 124 12.07 -3.97 2.65
CA ILE A 124 12.13 -3.75 4.10
C ILE A 124 11.68 -4.98 4.89
N THR A 125 12.04 -5.04 6.17
CA THR A 125 11.37 -5.95 7.12
C THR A 125 10.19 -5.22 7.76
N ALA A 126 9.02 -5.82 7.70
CA ALA A 126 7.81 -5.35 8.36
C ALA A 126 7.62 -6.12 9.67
N ASP A 127 7.88 -5.40 10.77
CA ASP A 127 7.82 -5.87 12.14
C ASP A 127 6.53 -5.40 12.84
N THR A 128 6.47 -5.56 14.16
CA THR A 128 5.35 -5.10 14.99
C THR A 128 5.16 -3.57 14.96
N ALA A 129 6.25 -2.81 14.84
CA ALA A 129 6.18 -1.35 14.74
C ALA A 129 5.55 -0.93 13.39
N PHE A 130 5.93 -1.60 12.30
CA PHE A 130 5.34 -1.41 10.98
C PHE A 130 3.85 -1.73 10.96
N PHE A 131 3.45 -2.86 11.57
CA PHE A 131 2.04 -3.22 11.72
C PHE A 131 1.26 -2.16 12.52
N SER A 132 1.84 -1.67 13.61
CA SER A 132 1.24 -0.60 14.42
C SER A 132 1.07 0.69 13.62
N MET A 133 2.02 1.01 12.74
CA MET A 133 1.93 2.14 11.82
C MET A 133 0.81 1.94 10.79
N LEU A 134 0.68 0.77 10.17
CA LEU A 134 -0.40 0.50 9.20
C LEU A 134 -1.79 0.48 9.85
N THR A 135 -1.89 0.09 11.12
CA THR A 135 -3.16 0.11 11.86
C THR A 135 -3.53 1.49 12.42
N ALA A 136 -2.63 2.48 12.32
CA ALA A 136 -3.00 3.88 12.54
C ALA A 136 -4.06 4.31 11.53
N LYS A 137 -4.89 5.31 11.86
CA LYS A 137 -5.99 5.74 10.98
C LYS A 137 -5.45 6.52 9.76
N TRP A 138 -5.67 5.99 8.56
CA TRP A 138 -5.21 6.52 7.27
C TRP A 138 -6.38 7.01 6.39
N ASN A 139 -6.92 8.18 6.70
CA ASN A 139 -8.13 8.67 6.03
C ASN A 139 -7.94 9.02 4.54
N ASP A 140 -6.73 9.43 4.15
CA ASP A 140 -6.44 9.94 2.80
C ASP A 140 -5.63 8.94 1.94
N LEU A 141 -5.23 7.80 2.51
CA LEU A 141 -4.39 6.83 1.83
C LEU A 141 -5.19 6.09 0.76
N ARG A 142 -4.68 6.11 -0.47
CA ARG A 142 -5.28 5.52 -1.67
C ARG A 142 -4.46 4.40 -2.27
N SER A 143 -3.16 4.34 -1.98
CA SER A 143 -2.27 3.31 -2.51
C SER A 143 -1.37 2.78 -1.42
N LEU A 144 -1.33 1.46 -1.27
CA LEU A 144 -0.36 0.74 -0.46
C LEU A 144 0.33 -0.31 -1.33
N THR A 145 1.65 -0.24 -1.39
CA THR A 145 2.49 -1.18 -2.13
C THR A 145 3.59 -1.71 -1.22
N LEU A 146 3.65 -3.04 -1.09
CA LEU A 146 4.67 -3.76 -0.34
C LEU A 146 5.35 -4.76 -1.27
N ASP A 147 6.48 -4.40 -1.84
CA ASP A 147 7.23 -5.24 -2.77
C ASP A 147 8.47 -5.82 -2.08
N PHE A 148 8.73 -7.11 -2.29
CA PHE A 148 9.85 -7.89 -1.78
C PHE A 148 10.17 -7.72 -0.29
N CYS A 149 9.17 -7.33 0.50
CA CYS A 149 9.29 -7.14 1.93
C CYS A 149 9.40 -8.49 2.66
N HIS A 150 10.09 -8.50 3.80
CA HIS A 150 10.08 -9.61 4.74
C HIS A 150 9.05 -9.35 5.83
N PHE A 151 8.12 -10.28 6.05
CA PHE A 151 7.06 -10.13 7.04
C PHE A 151 7.36 -11.04 8.23
N GLU A 152 7.60 -10.47 9.42
CA GLU A 152 7.83 -11.26 10.64
C GLU A 152 6.53 -11.89 11.17
N GLN A 153 5.40 -11.27 10.85
CA GLN A 153 4.08 -11.68 11.27
C GLN A 153 3.05 -11.42 10.15
N ASP A 154 1.78 -11.74 10.40
CA ASP A 154 0.71 -11.41 9.48
C ASP A 154 0.46 -9.88 9.47
N ILE A 155 1.06 -9.19 8.48
CA ILE A 155 1.02 -7.72 8.40
C ILE A 155 -0.27 -7.21 7.76
N ILE A 156 -0.79 -7.91 6.76
CA ILE A 156 -1.97 -7.46 6.00
C ILE A 156 -3.19 -8.20 6.53
N THR A 157 -3.98 -7.49 7.33
CA THR A 157 -5.14 -8.03 8.06
C THR A 157 -6.36 -7.16 7.83
N ASP A 158 -7.54 -7.67 8.21
CA ASP A 158 -8.80 -6.92 8.16
C ASP A 158 -8.72 -5.59 8.92
N LYS A 159 -7.96 -5.54 10.01
CA LYS A 159 -7.74 -4.33 10.80
C LYS A 159 -6.92 -3.28 10.04
N VAL A 160 -5.93 -3.72 9.27
CA VAL A 160 -5.13 -2.82 8.40
C VAL A 160 -5.98 -2.31 7.24
N ILE A 161 -6.78 -3.18 6.62
CA ILE A 161 -7.68 -2.74 5.55
C ILE A 161 -8.72 -1.73 6.08
N ALA A 162 -9.29 -1.98 7.25
CA ALA A 162 -10.25 -1.09 7.89
C ALA A 162 -9.67 0.28 8.29
N SER A 163 -8.35 0.38 8.49
CA SER A 163 -7.69 1.67 8.80
C SER A 163 -7.54 2.58 7.56
N MET A 164 -7.79 2.05 6.35
CA MET A 164 -7.56 2.70 5.05
C MET A 164 -8.86 2.74 4.21
N PRO A 165 -9.89 3.48 4.63
CA PRO A 165 -11.22 3.45 3.98
C PRO A 165 -11.26 4.04 2.56
N GLN A 166 -10.19 4.71 2.11
CA GLN A 166 -10.09 5.31 0.77
C GLN A 166 -9.12 4.55 -0.15
N LEU A 167 -8.72 3.33 0.24
CA LEU A 167 -7.76 2.51 -0.50
C LEU A 167 -8.31 2.16 -1.89
N ARG A 168 -7.54 2.52 -2.93
CA ARG A 168 -7.82 2.22 -4.34
C ARG A 168 -6.88 1.17 -4.91
N THR A 169 -5.67 1.09 -4.37
CA THR A 169 -4.64 0.16 -4.83
C THR A 169 -4.03 -0.53 -3.63
N LEU A 170 -4.15 -1.85 -3.60
CA LEU A 170 -3.43 -2.73 -2.68
C LEU A 170 -2.54 -3.66 -3.50
N ARG A 171 -1.22 -3.54 -3.32
CA ARG A 171 -0.25 -4.47 -3.90
C ARG A 171 0.63 -5.03 -2.80
N VAL A 172 0.70 -6.34 -2.73
CA VAL A 172 1.50 -7.07 -1.75
C VAL A 172 2.23 -8.19 -2.47
N GLN A 173 3.55 -8.17 -2.39
CA GLN A 173 4.44 -9.15 -2.98
C GLN A 173 5.58 -9.41 -1.98
N PRO A 174 5.39 -10.29 -0.99
CA PRO A 174 6.45 -10.66 -0.06
C PRO A 174 7.60 -11.38 -0.76
N ARG A 175 8.76 -11.38 -0.10
CA ARG A 175 9.97 -12.09 -0.57
C ARG A 175 9.81 -13.62 -0.60
N SER A 176 8.97 -14.15 0.29
CA SER A 176 8.63 -15.57 0.41
C SER A 176 7.12 -15.73 0.40
N SER A 177 6.62 -16.95 0.20
CA SER A 177 5.18 -17.21 0.33
C SER A 177 4.70 -16.87 1.74
N VAL A 178 3.62 -16.10 1.87
CA VAL A 178 3.03 -15.72 3.18
C VAL A 178 1.55 -16.05 3.20
N PHE A 179 1.07 -16.55 4.34
CA PHE A 179 -0.35 -16.77 4.58
C PHE A 179 -0.91 -15.70 5.51
N HIS A 180 -1.77 -14.83 4.97
CA HIS A 180 -2.50 -13.78 5.67
C HIS A 180 -3.80 -14.35 6.26
N ARG A 181 -3.67 -14.99 7.43
CA ARG A 181 -4.77 -15.66 8.16
C ARG A 181 -5.87 -14.69 8.57
N HIS A 182 -5.51 -13.44 8.81
CA HIS A 182 -6.44 -12.42 9.28
C HIS A 182 -6.90 -11.48 8.17
N LEU A 183 -6.62 -11.80 6.91
CA LEU A 183 -7.25 -11.17 5.75
C LEU A 183 -8.40 -12.07 5.29
N THR A 184 -9.62 -11.70 5.64
CA THR A 184 -10.83 -12.53 5.48
C THR A 184 -11.89 -11.84 4.63
N ASP A 185 -13.04 -12.51 4.45
CA ASP A 185 -14.23 -11.93 3.83
C ASP A 185 -14.72 -10.65 4.51
N THR A 186 -14.29 -10.37 5.74
CA THR A 186 -14.56 -9.09 6.41
C THR A 186 -13.97 -7.91 5.63
N SER A 187 -12.73 -8.03 5.14
CA SER A 187 -12.12 -7.02 4.27
C SER A 187 -12.91 -6.84 2.97
N VAL A 188 -13.33 -7.96 2.37
CA VAL A 188 -14.09 -7.97 1.13
C VAL A 188 -15.45 -7.29 1.29
N ARG A 189 -16.17 -7.59 2.38
CA ARG A 189 -17.43 -6.90 2.71
C ARG A 189 -17.24 -5.40 2.95
N ASN A 190 -16.17 -5.00 3.62
CA ASN A 190 -15.86 -3.58 3.84
C ASN A 190 -15.63 -2.85 2.52
N TRP A 191 -15.03 -3.52 1.53
CA TRP A 191 -14.87 -3.00 0.17
C TRP A 191 -16.14 -2.97 -0.65
N GLY A 192 -17.19 -3.73 -0.29
CA GLY A 192 -18.42 -3.84 -1.10
C GLY A 192 -19.09 -2.52 -1.43
N SER A 193 -18.93 -1.48 -0.60
CA SER A 193 -19.49 -0.13 -0.86
C SER A 193 -18.59 0.77 -1.71
N SER A 194 -17.27 0.52 -1.73
CA SER A 194 -16.28 1.33 -2.44
C SER A 194 -15.02 0.48 -2.63
N PRO A 195 -15.01 -0.44 -3.60
CA PRO A 195 -13.93 -1.39 -3.74
C PRO A 195 -12.66 -0.73 -4.29
N PRO A 196 -11.47 -1.29 -3.98
CA PRO A 196 -10.24 -0.91 -4.63
C PRO A 196 -10.34 -1.15 -6.14
N HIS A 197 -9.72 -0.29 -6.94
CA HIS A 197 -9.59 -0.51 -8.38
C HIS A 197 -8.55 -1.59 -8.67
N THR A 198 -7.56 -1.73 -7.79
CA THR A 198 -6.49 -2.71 -7.94
C THR A 198 -6.25 -3.48 -6.65
N ILE A 199 -6.27 -4.79 -6.74
CA ILE A 199 -5.83 -5.72 -5.70
C ILE A 199 -4.82 -6.64 -6.37
N ALA A 200 -3.63 -6.78 -5.79
CA ALA A 200 -2.59 -7.63 -6.36
C ALA A 200 -1.82 -8.32 -5.23
N LEU A 201 -2.20 -9.55 -4.93
CA LEU A 201 -1.66 -10.37 -3.85
C LEU A 201 -0.76 -11.48 -4.41
N TYR A 202 0.49 -11.15 -4.75
CA TYR A 202 1.42 -12.12 -5.33
C TYR A 202 2.12 -12.91 -4.23
N ASN A 203 2.29 -14.22 -4.40
CA ASN A 203 2.87 -15.09 -3.35
C ASN A 203 2.17 -14.98 -1.98
N CYS A 204 0.95 -14.47 -1.97
CA CYS A 204 0.11 -14.35 -0.80
C CYS A 204 -0.96 -15.43 -0.86
N SER A 205 -1.24 -16.00 0.30
CA SER A 205 -2.43 -16.80 0.54
C SER A 205 -3.29 -16.07 1.54
N THR A 206 -4.60 -16.19 1.43
CA THR A 206 -5.53 -15.43 2.28
C THR A 206 -6.65 -16.33 2.79
N SER A 207 -7.32 -15.89 3.84
CA SER A 207 -8.56 -16.50 4.32
C SER A 207 -9.81 -15.89 3.68
N ILE A 208 -9.64 -15.14 2.58
CA ILE A 208 -10.75 -14.73 1.71
C ILE A 208 -11.27 -15.97 1.01
N THR A 209 -12.58 -16.18 1.04
CA THR A 209 -13.23 -17.33 0.44
C THR A 209 -13.66 -17.04 -0.99
N LEU A 210 -13.91 -18.10 -1.76
CA LEU A 210 -14.48 -17.98 -3.10
C LEU A 210 -15.88 -17.31 -3.06
N GLN A 211 -16.66 -17.58 -2.01
CA GLN A 211 -17.94 -16.91 -1.76
C GLN A 211 -17.76 -15.40 -1.51
N GLY A 212 -16.76 -15.01 -0.71
CA GLY A 212 -16.43 -13.60 -0.49
C GLY A 212 -16.10 -12.88 -1.80
N ILE A 213 -15.27 -13.50 -2.65
CA ILE A 213 -14.93 -12.97 -3.98
C ILE A 213 -16.21 -12.83 -4.84
N PHE A 214 -17.08 -13.84 -4.84
CA PHE A 214 -18.35 -13.81 -5.57
C PHE A 214 -19.24 -12.64 -5.15
N ASP A 215 -19.43 -12.46 -3.84
CA ASP A 215 -20.26 -11.40 -3.29
C ASP A 215 -19.71 -10.02 -3.67
N MET A 216 -18.38 -9.87 -3.69
CA MET A 216 -17.73 -8.65 -4.16
C MET A 216 -18.00 -8.36 -5.64
N ILE A 217 -17.86 -9.37 -6.51
CA ILE A 217 -18.11 -9.22 -7.96
C ILE A 217 -19.56 -8.80 -8.21
N LYS A 218 -20.51 -9.36 -7.46
CA LYS A 218 -21.93 -9.00 -7.54
C LYS A 218 -22.22 -7.60 -7.06
N ALA A 219 -21.52 -7.13 -6.04
CA ALA A 219 -21.69 -5.78 -5.49
C ALA A 219 -21.12 -4.68 -6.41
N VAL A 220 -20.20 -5.03 -7.31
CA VAL A 220 -19.59 -4.06 -8.22
C VAL A 220 -20.42 -3.84 -9.48
N ASP A 221 -20.59 -2.55 -9.78
CA ASP A 221 -21.23 -2.07 -11.00
C ASP A 221 -20.47 -2.57 -12.25
N VAL A 222 -21.22 -2.95 -13.29
CA VAL A 222 -20.69 -3.42 -14.57
C VAL A 222 -19.73 -2.39 -15.18
N ASP A 223 -20.00 -1.11 -14.98
CA ASP A 223 -19.20 -0.01 -15.56
C ASP A 223 -17.92 0.29 -14.76
N THR A 224 -17.76 -0.31 -13.57
CA THR A 224 -16.57 -0.10 -12.74
C THR A 224 -15.45 -1.03 -13.19
N ALA A 225 -14.41 -0.45 -13.79
CA ALA A 225 -13.20 -1.17 -14.19
C ALA A 225 -12.33 -1.53 -12.97
N VAL A 226 -12.09 -2.82 -12.77
CA VAL A 226 -11.24 -3.34 -11.69
C VAL A 226 -10.19 -4.32 -12.19
N ASP A 227 -9.07 -4.40 -11.48
CA ASP A 227 -7.98 -5.35 -11.71
C ASP A 227 -7.62 -6.03 -10.39
N TRP A 228 -8.21 -7.19 -10.14
CA TRP A 228 -8.08 -7.91 -8.87
C TRP A 228 -7.38 -9.25 -9.07
N ASP A 229 -6.33 -9.47 -8.31
CA ASP A 229 -5.68 -10.76 -8.13
C ASP A 229 -5.59 -11.06 -6.63
N PHE A 230 -6.44 -11.99 -6.17
CA PHE A 230 -6.51 -12.38 -4.77
C PHE A 230 -5.40 -13.36 -4.36
N GLY A 231 -4.46 -13.68 -5.26
CA GLY A 231 -3.34 -14.56 -4.95
C GLY A 231 -3.78 -16.01 -4.86
N ARG A 232 -3.52 -16.66 -3.73
CA ARG A 232 -3.95 -18.04 -3.46
C ARG A 232 -5.12 -18.04 -2.48
N VAL A 233 -6.18 -18.74 -2.87
CA VAL A 233 -7.44 -18.87 -2.15
C VAL A 233 -7.62 -20.34 -1.80
N LEU A 234 -7.91 -20.62 -0.53
CA LEU A 234 -8.18 -21.97 -0.10
C LEU A 234 -9.55 -22.42 -0.66
N PRO A 235 -9.63 -23.57 -1.34
CA PRO A 235 -10.89 -24.10 -1.82
C PRO A 235 -11.75 -24.47 -0.62
N SER A 236 -12.97 -23.94 -0.56
CA SER A 236 -14.00 -24.47 0.33
C SER A 236 -14.58 -25.76 -0.25
N GLU A 237 -15.21 -26.59 0.59
CA GLU A 237 -16.07 -27.66 0.08
C GLU A 237 -17.09 -27.09 -0.91
N GLY A 238 -17.24 -27.75 -2.07
CA GLY A 238 -18.13 -27.28 -3.14
C GLY A 238 -17.59 -26.12 -3.98
N ALA A 239 -16.27 -25.87 -3.99
CA ALA A 239 -15.65 -24.83 -4.82
C ALA A 239 -16.08 -24.89 -6.31
N ASP A 240 -16.20 -26.10 -6.88
CA ASP A 240 -16.67 -26.25 -8.27
C ASP A 240 -18.11 -25.77 -8.44
N GLY A 241 -19.01 -26.11 -7.50
CA GLY A 241 -20.39 -25.62 -7.50
C GLY A 241 -20.48 -24.10 -7.39
N GLN A 242 -19.61 -23.49 -6.59
CA GLN A 242 -19.51 -22.03 -6.50
C GLN A 242 -18.98 -21.42 -7.80
N LEU A 243 -17.95 -21.99 -8.43
CA LEU A 243 -17.48 -21.55 -9.76
C LEU A 243 -18.58 -21.68 -10.82
N PHE A 244 -19.35 -22.76 -10.81
CA PHE A 244 -20.52 -22.91 -11.69
C PHE A 244 -21.57 -21.83 -11.43
N SER A 245 -21.82 -21.49 -10.15
CA SER A 245 -22.75 -20.41 -9.82
C SER A 245 -22.26 -19.05 -10.32
N MET A 246 -20.94 -18.83 -10.39
CA MET A 246 -20.37 -17.59 -10.95
C MET A 246 -20.65 -17.43 -12.43
N LEU A 247 -20.75 -18.53 -13.20
CA LEU A 247 -21.10 -18.49 -14.62
C LEU A 247 -22.52 -17.92 -14.87
N SER A 248 -23.37 -17.86 -13.86
CA SER A 248 -24.68 -17.22 -13.96
C SER A 248 -24.62 -15.69 -13.98
N ILE A 249 -23.48 -15.07 -13.66
CA ILE A 249 -23.33 -13.62 -13.70
C ILE A 249 -23.31 -13.14 -15.16
N PRO A 250 -24.22 -12.24 -15.57
CA PRO A 250 -24.24 -11.71 -16.94
C PRO A 250 -22.93 -11.02 -17.32
N GLY A 251 -22.39 -11.38 -18.49
CA GLY A 251 -21.17 -10.81 -19.04
C GLY A 251 -19.87 -11.29 -18.39
N LEU A 252 -19.93 -12.23 -17.44
CA LEU A 252 -18.74 -12.84 -16.84
C LEU A 252 -18.24 -14.00 -17.71
N THR A 253 -16.99 -13.91 -18.15
CA THR A 253 -16.28 -15.03 -18.80
C THR A 253 -15.27 -15.58 -17.81
N ILE A 254 -15.25 -16.90 -17.63
CA ILE A 254 -14.32 -17.59 -16.73
C ILE A 254 -13.39 -18.49 -17.56
N LEU A 255 -12.09 -18.31 -17.38
CA LEU A 255 -11.04 -19.18 -17.89
C LEU A 255 -10.39 -19.89 -16.70
N VAL A 256 -10.33 -21.21 -16.77
CA VAL A 256 -9.66 -22.05 -15.77
C VAL A 256 -8.46 -22.71 -16.43
N SER A 257 -7.29 -22.56 -15.80
CA SER A 257 -6.06 -23.23 -16.20
C SER A 257 -5.49 -23.97 -15.01
N ASP A 258 -5.36 -25.30 -15.14
CA ASP A 258 -4.79 -26.15 -14.12
C ASP A 258 -3.26 -26.28 -14.32
N ASP A 259 -2.53 -26.21 -13.21
CA ASP A 259 -1.15 -26.70 -13.12
C ASP A 259 -1.04 -27.77 -12.01
N PHE A 260 0.14 -28.36 -11.87
CA PHE A 260 0.38 -29.46 -10.92
C PHE A 260 0.29 -29.04 -9.45
N ARG A 261 0.23 -27.74 -9.12
CA ARG A 261 0.21 -27.20 -7.75
C ARG A 261 -1.05 -26.41 -7.43
N SER A 262 -1.76 -25.92 -8.45
CA SER A 262 -2.84 -24.97 -8.30
C SER A 262 -3.74 -24.92 -9.54
N ARG A 263 -4.97 -24.47 -9.32
CA ARG A 263 -5.92 -24.15 -10.39
C ARG A 263 -6.05 -22.64 -10.47
N ARG A 264 -5.49 -22.02 -11.51
CA ARG A 264 -5.64 -20.58 -11.77
C ARG A 264 -7.01 -20.34 -12.39
N VAL A 265 -7.80 -19.48 -11.75
CA VAL A 265 -9.08 -19.01 -12.25
C VAL A 265 -8.90 -17.55 -12.66
N GLN A 266 -9.28 -17.23 -13.89
CA GLN A 266 -9.29 -15.87 -14.42
C GLN A 266 -10.69 -15.56 -14.90
N MET A 267 -11.20 -14.38 -14.56
CA MET A 267 -12.52 -13.92 -14.93
C MET A 267 -12.42 -12.54 -15.56
N THR A 268 -13.28 -12.30 -16.55
CA THR A 268 -13.42 -10.99 -17.19
C THR A 268 -14.89 -10.60 -17.26
N ARG A 269 -15.19 -9.33 -16.96
CA ARG A 269 -16.54 -8.74 -17.05
C ARG A 269 -16.40 -7.32 -17.55
N GLY A 270 -16.73 -7.07 -18.82
CA GLY A 270 -16.42 -5.79 -19.46
C GLY A 270 -14.91 -5.52 -19.46
N THR A 271 -14.49 -4.38 -18.89
CA THR A 271 -13.06 -4.03 -18.73
C THR A 271 -12.42 -4.62 -17.49
N SER A 272 -13.21 -5.24 -16.60
CA SER A 272 -12.74 -5.76 -15.33
C SER A 272 -12.05 -7.11 -15.46
N ARG A 273 -10.96 -7.28 -14.71
CA ARG A 273 -10.13 -8.48 -14.65
C ARG A 273 -10.06 -8.96 -13.21
N ILE A 274 -10.41 -10.21 -12.99
CA ILE A 274 -10.40 -10.83 -11.66
C ILE A 274 -9.65 -12.14 -11.78
N ALA A 275 -8.77 -12.46 -10.83
CA ALA A 275 -8.04 -13.70 -10.83
C ALA A 275 -7.68 -14.17 -9.42
N PHE A 276 -7.46 -15.48 -9.29
CA PHE A 276 -6.94 -16.13 -8.09
C PHE A 276 -6.49 -17.55 -8.42
N ASN A 277 -5.74 -18.16 -7.51
CA ASN A 277 -5.29 -19.55 -7.60
C ASN A 277 -5.98 -20.35 -6.50
N LEU A 278 -6.69 -21.41 -6.86
CA LEU A 278 -7.17 -22.40 -5.91
C LEU A 278 -6.01 -23.36 -5.58
N THR A 279 -5.63 -23.44 -4.32
CA THR A 279 -4.52 -24.28 -3.84
C THR A 279 -5.03 -25.34 -2.88
N LYS A 280 -4.58 -26.60 -3.02
CA LYS A 280 -4.96 -27.65 -2.08
C LYS A 280 -4.41 -27.32 -0.68
N GLU A 281 -5.21 -27.58 0.35
CA GLU A 281 -4.93 -27.24 1.75
C GLU A 281 -3.57 -27.78 2.25
N GLU A 282 -3.13 -28.92 1.68
CA GLU A 282 -1.84 -29.57 1.93
C GLU A 282 -0.60 -28.67 1.69
N ALA A 283 -0.75 -27.54 0.98
CA ALA A 283 0.36 -26.65 0.65
C ALA A 283 0.80 -25.69 1.78
N TYR A 284 0.13 -25.70 2.95
CA TYR A 284 0.31 -24.68 4.01
C TYR A 284 0.76 -25.22 5.36
N THR A 285 0.87 -26.55 5.52
CA THR A 285 1.22 -27.21 6.77
C THR A 285 2.71 -27.55 6.90
N SER A 286 3.56 -27.02 6.03
CA SER A 286 5.02 -27.21 6.05
C SER A 286 5.78 -25.96 6.46
#